data_AF-A0A9D5TCK1-F1
#
_entry.id   AF-A0A9D5TCK1-F1
#
_cell.length_a   1.000
_cell.length_b   1.000
_cell.length_c   1.000
_cell.angle_alpha   90.00
_cell.angle_beta   90.00
_cell.angle_gamma   90.00
#
_symmetry.space_group_name_H-M   'P 1'
#
loop_
_entity.id
_entity.type
_entity.pdbx_description
1 polymer ?
#
loop_
_entity_poly.entity_id
_entity_poly.type
_entity_poly.pdbx_seq_one_letter_code
_entity_poly.pdbx_strand_id
1 'polypeptide(L)'
;MKYTLIKNPVRAKQMGKKEPNLPTNWGELSLEVMLGVLRAKFAIPELAEKLLATGDAELVEGNTHHDNLWGNCTCPKCVNKVGQNRLGKLLMQVRKELREHV
;
A
#
# COMPACT_ATOMS: atom_id res chain seq x y z
N MET A 1 12.58 -16.40 -9.01
CA MET A 1 11.20 -16.41 -9.53
C MET A 1 10.17 -17.15 -8.64
N LYS A 2 10.37 -17.26 -7.31
CA LYS A 2 9.48 -18.05 -6.43
C LYS A 2 8.06 -17.48 -6.31
N TYR A 3 7.94 -16.15 -6.21
CA TYR A 3 6.68 -15.47 -5.92
C TYR A 3 5.86 -15.09 -7.16
N THR A 4 6.53 -14.84 -8.30
CA THR A 4 5.91 -14.34 -9.54
C THR A 4 5.05 -15.38 -10.26
N LEU A 5 5.20 -16.67 -9.95
CA LEU A 5 4.40 -17.76 -10.51
C LEU A 5 3.07 -17.98 -9.77
N ILE A 6 2.88 -17.34 -8.60
CA ILE A 6 1.71 -17.54 -7.76
C ILE A 6 0.59 -16.60 -8.20
N LYS A 7 -0.44 -17.13 -8.87
CA LYS A 7 -1.60 -16.34 -9.34
C LYS A 7 -2.57 -15.94 -8.23
N ASN A 8 -2.58 -16.64 -7.10
CA ASN A 8 -3.47 -16.32 -5.98
C ASN A 8 -2.80 -15.32 -5.02
N PRO A 9 -3.33 -14.08 -4.89
CA PRO A 9 -2.70 -13.03 -4.08
C PRO A 9 -2.67 -13.36 -2.58
N VAL A 10 -3.67 -14.09 -2.07
CA VAL A 10 -3.71 -14.52 -0.66
C VAL A 10 -2.56 -15.47 -0.37
N ARG A 11 -2.32 -16.43 -1.28
CA ARG A 11 -1.21 -17.39 -1.16
C ARG A 11 0.15 -16.68 -1.27
N ALA A 12 0.30 -15.74 -2.21
CA ALA A 12 1.53 -14.95 -2.32
C ALA A 12 1.84 -14.17 -1.03
N LYS A 13 0.82 -13.51 -0.44
CA LYS A 13 0.94 -12.81 0.85
C LYS A 13 1.37 -13.74 1.99
N GLN A 14 0.75 -14.92 2.08
CA GLN A 14 1.10 -15.91 3.10
C GLN A 14 2.54 -16.41 2.97
N MET A 15 3.01 -16.63 1.73
CA MET A 15 4.38 -17.05 1.49
C MET A 15 5.38 -15.95 1.86
N GLY A 16 5.11 -14.70 1.48
CA GLY A 16 5.98 -13.56 1.82
C GLY A 16 6.10 -13.30 3.33
N LYS A 17 5.03 -13.53 4.11
CA LYS A 17 5.08 -13.47 5.58
C LYS A 17 6.05 -14.47 6.21
N LYS A 18 6.35 -15.56 5.51
CA LYS A 18 7.22 -16.64 5.96
C LYS A 18 8.59 -16.60 5.28
N GLU A 19 8.95 -15.52 4.58
CA GLU A 19 10.25 -15.41 3.94
C GLU A 19 11.35 -15.28 5.01
N PRO A 20 12.23 -16.29 5.17
CA PRO A 20 13.25 -16.26 6.21
C PRO A 20 14.32 -15.19 5.99
N ASN A 21 14.55 -14.77 4.74
CA ASN A 21 15.68 -13.94 4.36
C ASN A 21 15.24 -12.52 3.94
N LEU A 22 14.39 -11.88 4.74
CA LEU A 22 14.07 -10.47 4.52
C LEU A 22 15.26 -9.59 4.90
N PRO A 23 15.58 -8.55 4.09
CA PRO A 23 16.60 -7.57 4.45
C PRO A 23 16.32 -6.92 5.82
N THR A 24 17.36 -6.57 6.55
CA THR A 24 17.23 -5.90 7.86
C THR A 24 16.53 -4.55 7.74
N ASN A 25 16.74 -3.83 6.64
CA ASN A 25 16.09 -2.56 6.30
C ASN A 25 14.76 -2.72 5.53
N TRP A 26 14.13 -3.90 5.56
CA TRP A 26 12.90 -4.17 4.79
C TRP A 26 11.78 -3.15 5.03
N GLY A 27 11.70 -2.55 6.22
CA GLY A 27 10.70 -1.53 6.53
C GLY A 27 10.74 -0.30 5.62
N GLU A 28 11.94 0.12 5.21
CA GLU A 28 12.18 1.24 4.29
C GLU A 28 12.07 0.77 2.84
N LEU A 29 12.75 -0.33 2.51
CA LEU A 29 12.73 -0.90 1.16
C LEU A 29 11.30 -1.25 0.71
N SER A 30 10.45 -1.74 1.62
CA SER A 30 9.05 -2.05 1.30
C SER A 30 8.22 -0.82 0.93
N LEU A 31 8.55 0.37 1.43
CA LEU A 31 7.89 1.62 1.04
C LEU A 31 8.26 1.98 -0.40
N GLU A 32 9.54 1.90 -0.75
CA GLU A 32 10.03 2.18 -2.11
C GLU A 32 9.44 1.21 -3.13
N VAL A 33 9.44 -0.09 -2.80
CA VAL A 33 8.84 -1.13 -3.63
C VAL A 33 7.34 -0.89 -3.80
N MET A 34 6.61 -0.57 -2.72
CA MET A 34 5.18 -0.29 -2.80
C MET A 34 4.89 0.95 -3.65
N LEU A 35 5.69 2.01 -3.50
CA LEU A 35 5.55 3.22 -4.32
C LEU A 35 5.74 2.90 -5.80
N GLY A 36 6.74 2.10 -6.16
CA GLY A 36 6.93 1.62 -7.54
C GLY A 36 5.74 0.81 -8.06
N VAL A 37 5.19 -0.10 -7.25
CA VAL A 37 3.98 -0.88 -7.60
C VAL A 37 2.76 0.03 -7.80
N LEU A 38 2.57 1.03 -6.94
CA LEU A 38 1.45 1.96 -7.06
C LEU A 38 1.59 2.84 -8.31
N ARG A 39 2.79 3.36 -8.61
CA ARG A 39 3.06 4.08 -9.85
C ARG A 39 2.72 3.23 -11.08
N ALA A 40 3.15 1.96 -11.10
CA ALA A 40 2.81 1.04 -12.19
C ALA A 40 1.31 0.77 -12.29
N LYS A 41 0.62 0.59 -11.15
CA LYS A 41 -0.84 0.38 -11.11
C LYS A 41 -1.62 1.57 -11.65
N PHE A 42 -1.24 2.78 -11.24
CA PHE A 42 -1.91 4.02 -11.62
C PHE A 42 -1.37 4.63 -12.92
N ALA A 43 -0.42 3.99 -13.60
CA ALA A 43 -0.12 4.28 -15.01
C ALA A 43 -1.26 3.85 -15.95
N ILE A 44 -2.21 3.04 -15.46
CA ILE A 44 -3.42 2.66 -16.19
C ILE A 44 -4.39 3.87 -16.15
N PRO A 45 -4.80 4.44 -17.31
CA PRO A 45 -5.55 5.70 -17.36
C PRO A 45 -6.83 5.70 -16.52
N GLU A 46 -7.65 4.66 -16.62
CA GLU A 46 -8.90 4.54 -15.85
C GLU A 46 -8.69 4.52 -14.32
N LEU A 47 -7.53 4.07 -13.86
CA LEU A 47 -7.20 4.06 -12.44
C LEU A 47 -6.61 5.40 -12.01
N ALA A 48 -5.77 6.02 -12.86
CA ALA A 48 -5.28 7.38 -12.64
C ALA A 48 -6.43 8.36 -12.46
N GLU A 49 -7.42 8.34 -13.35
CA GLU A 49 -8.61 9.19 -13.27
C GLU A 49 -9.35 9.01 -11.95
N LYS A 50 -9.56 7.76 -11.51
CA LYS A 50 -10.19 7.46 -10.22
C LYS A 50 -9.38 7.99 -9.05
N LEU A 51 -8.06 7.91 -9.10
CA LEU A 51 -7.19 8.44 -8.05
C LEU A 51 -7.20 9.98 -8.04
N LEU A 52 -7.15 10.62 -9.20
CA LEU A 52 -7.23 12.08 -9.33
C LEU A 52 -8.59 12.62 -8.85
N ALA A 53 -9.68 11.91 -9.16
CA ALA A 53 -11.05 12.25 -8.75
C ALA A 53 -11.25 12.27 -7.22
N THR A 54 -10.34 11.69 -6.44
CA THR A 54 -10.34 11.84 -4.98
C THR A 54 -10.02 13.27 -4.50
N GLY A 55 -9.63 14.16 -5.41
CA GLY A 55 -9.38 15.56 -5.09
C GLY A 55 -8.29 15.69 -4.03
N ASP A 56 -8.53 16.55 -3.04
CA ASP A 56 -7.60 16.76 -1.92
C ASP A 56 -7.98 15.95 -0.68
N ALA A 57 -8.92 15.01 -0.80
CA ALA A 57 -9.32 14.15 0.30
C ALA A 57 -8.12 13.35 0.83
N GLU A 58 -8.06 13.19 2.15
CA GLU A 58 -7.13 12.27 2.78
C GLU A 58 -7.58 10.83 2.49
N LEU A 59 -6.67 10.00 1.97
CA LEU A 59 -6.93 8.59 1.73
C LEU A 59 -6.41 7.78 2.91
N VAL A 60 -7.31 7.04 3.56
CA VAL A 60 -6.98 6.15 4.68
C VAL A 60 -7.45 4.74 4.36
N GLU A 61 -6.55 3.76 4.41
CA GLU A 61 -6.95 2.35 4.40
C GLU A 61 -7.50 1.99 5.77
N GLY A 62 -8.83 2.04 5.91
CA GLY A 62 -9.52 1.62 7.13
C GLY A 62 -9.71 0.11 7.16
N ASN A 63 -9.33 -0.53 8.26
CA ASN A 63 -9.51 -1.97 8.42
C ASN A 63 -9.88 -2.40 9.85
N THR A 64 -10.20 -3.68 10.01
CA THR A 64 -10.50 -4.31 11.32
C THR A 64 -9.65 -5.54 11.60
N HIS A 65 -8.64 -5.81 10.76
CA HIS A 65 -7.82 -7.03 10.79
C HIS A 65 -6.40 -6.78 11.30
N HIS A 66 -6.25 -5.77 12.17
CA HIS A 66 -5.03 -5.42 12.90
C HIS A 66 -3.87 -4.86 12.04
N ASP A 67 -4.12 -4.44 10.79
CA ASP A 67 -3.10 -3.76 10.00
C ASP A 67 -3.05 -2.27 10.36
N ASN A 68 -2.04 -1.88 11.13
CA ASN A 68 -1.79 -0.47 11.48
C ASN A 68 -0.54 0.07 10.78
N LEU A 69 0.10 -0.71 9.91
CA LEU A 69 1.30 -0.28 9.20
C LEU A 69 0.90 0.37 7.87
N TRP A 70 0.14 -0.37 7.05
CA TRP A 70 -0.32 0.13 5.76
C TRP A 70 -1.60 0.93 5.88
N GLY A 71 -2.44 0.61 6.86
CA GLY A 71 -3.69 1.30 7.14
C GLY A 71 -3.87 1.75 8.58
N ASN A 72 -5.13 1.85 8.98
CA ASN A 72 -5.58 2.24 10.30
C ASN A 72 -6.67 1.28 10.78
N CYS A 73 -6.36 0.48 11.81
CA CYS A 73 -7.26 -0.54 12.31
C CYS A 73 -8.16 0.00 13.43
N THR A 74 -9.47 -0.07 13.25
CA THR A 74 -10.46 0.45 14.21
C THR A 74 -11.06 -0.62 15.13
N CYS A 75 -10.53 -1.84 15.11
CA CYS A 75 -11.05 -2.91 15.98
C CYS A 75 -10.82 -2.62 17.47
N PRO A 76 -11.58 -3.23 18.39
CA PRO A 76 -11.44 -2.99 19.83
C PRO A 76 -10.02 -3.24 20.37
N LYS A 77 -9.26 -4.16 19.78
CA LYS A 77 -7.87 -4.46 20.18
C LYS A 77 -6.86 -3.41 19.72
N CYS A 78 -7.22 -2.55 18.77
CA CYS A 78 -6.34 -1.54 18.20
C CYS A 78 -6.80 -0.11 18.50
N VAL A 79 -7.83 0.08 19.33
CA VAL A 79 -8.36 1.42 19.66
C VAL A 79 -7.30 2.41 20.16
N ASN A 80 -6.28 1.92 20.87
CA ASN A 80 -5.16 2.72 21.38
C ASN A 80 -3.93 2.72 20.46
N LYS A 81 -4.04 2.21 19.23
CA LYS A 81 -2.95 2.16 18.24
C LYS A 81 -3.27 3.09 17.09
N VAL A 82 -2.44 4.08 16.87
CA VAL A 82 -2.54 4.96 15.71
C VAL A 82 -2.03 4.22 14.47
N GLY A 83 -2.89 4.07 13.48
CA GLY A 83 -2.49 3.58 12.15
C GLY A 83 -1.49 4.51 11.48
N GLN A 84 -0.42 3.95 10.91
CA GLN A 84 0.58 4.72 10.18
C GLN A 84 0.08 5.18 8.81
N ASN A 85 -0.96 4.51 8.27
CA ASN A 85 -1.58 4.80 6.98
C ASN A 85 -0.55 4.97 5.84
N ARG A 86 0.48 4.10 5.80
CA ARG A 86 1.54 4.21 4.78
C ARG A 86 0.98 4.09 3.37
N LEU A 87 -0.01 3.22 3.15
CA LEU A 87 -0.61 3.04 1.82
C LEU A 87 -1.31 4.33 1.36
N GLY A 88 -2.14 4.91 2.23
CA GLY A 88 -2.82 6.17 1.96
C GLY A 88 -1.86 7.31 1.62
N LYS A 89 -0.78 7.45 2.40
CA LYS A 89 0.28 8.44 2.15
C LYS A 89 0.94 8.25 0.78
N LEU A 90 1.29 7.01 0.42
CA LEU A 90 1.89 6.73 -0.89
C LEU A 90 0.88 6.97 -2.03
N LEU A 91 -0.40 6.64 -1.86
CA LEU A 91 -1.44 6.94 -2.85
C LEU A 91 -1.58 8.46 -3.08
N MET A 92 -1.56 9.25 -2.02
CA MET A 92 -1.60 10.70 -2.11
C MET A 92 -0.35 11.29 -2.76
N GLN A 93 0.82 10.68 -2.53
CA GLN A 93 2.05 11.02 -3.25
C GLN A 93 1.91 10.72 -4.75
N VAL A 94 1.47 9.52 -5.13
CA VAL A 94 1.25 9.16 -6.54
C VAL A 94 0.22 10.08 -7.19
N ARG A 95 -0.85 10.44 -6.48
CA ARG A 95 -1.85 11.43 -6.95
C ARG A 95 -1.19 12.78 -7.24
N LYS A 96 -0.30 13.26 -6.37
CA LYS A 96 0.44 14.50 -6.58
C LYS A 96 1.34 14.41 -7.82
N GLU A 97 2.10 13.32 -7.95
CA GLU A 97 2.97 13.08 -9.11
C GLU A 97 2.18 13.08 -10.42
N LEU A 98 1.00 12.44 -10.46
CA LEU A 98 0.13 12.45 -11.64
C LEU A 98 -0.34 13.86 -12.01
N ARG A 99 -0.68 14.72 -11.03
CA ARG A 99 -1.09 16.11 -11.30
C ARG A 99 0.02 16.97 -11.91
N GLU A 100 1.29 16.68 -11.59
CA GLU A 100 2.45 17.42 -12.11
C GLU A 100 2.83 17.00 -13.55
N HIS A 101 2.29 15.88 -14.05
CA HIS A 101 2.56 15.34 -15.39
C HIS A 101 1.35 15.41 -16.34
N VAL A 102 0.24 16.01 -15.89
CA VAL A 102 -0.93 16.37 -16.73
C VAL A 102 -0.75 17.80 -17.19
#